data_AF-D4P4N7-F1
#
_entry.id   AF-D4P4N7-F1
#
_cell.length_a   1.000
_cell.length_b   1.000
_cell.length_c   1.000
_cell.angle_alpha   90.00
_cell.angle_beta   90.00
_cell.angle_gamma   90.00
#
_symmetry.space_group_name_H-M   'P 1'
#
loop_
_entity.id
_entity.type
_entity.pdbx_description
1 polymer ?
#
loop_
_entity_poly.entity_id
_entity_poly.type
_entity_poly.pdbx_seq_one_letter_code
_entity_poly.pdbx_strand_id
1 'polypeptide(L)'
;VTLTNFNIRMDTMANVLYYPQKPLATTRSMEFLKFRDLPAGQNAIVAISCYSGYNQEDSVIMNQSSIDRGLFRSLFYRAYLDQEKRVGMSVVEAFEKPVRSDTLKMKGGTYDKLDDDGIISPGARVSGEDIIIGKTAPIPPDAEELGQRTKMHVKRDVSTPLRSTENGIVDQVLLTTNTEGLKFVKVRTRTTKVPQIGDKFASRHGQKGTIGITYRQEDMPFTSDGLVPD
;
A
#
# COMPACT_ATOMS: atom_id res chain seq x y z
N VAL A 1 2.36 -7.90 -12.51
CA VAL A 1 0.90 -7.78 -12.30
C VAL A 1 0.34 -9.19 -12.19
N THR A 2 -0.50 -9.48 -11.20
CA THR A 2 -1.11 -10.81 -11.04
C THR A 2 -2.26 -11.04 -12.03
N LEU A 3 -3.08 -10.03 -12.32
CA LEU A 3 -4.21 -10.08 -13.25
C LEU A 3 -4.41 -8.72 -13.95
N THR A 4 -4.85 -8.71 -15.21
CA THR A 4 -5.03 -7.46 -16.00
C THR A 4 -6.12 -6.54 -15.45
N ASN A 5 -7.13 -7.08 -14.77
CA ASN A 5 -8.23 -6.32 -14.19
C ASN A 5 -7.96 -5.81 -12.76
N PHE A 6 -6.70 -5.77 -12.32
CA PHE A 6 -6.35 -5.30 -10.97
C PHE A 6 -6.87 -3.88 -10.68
N ASN A 7 -6.96 -3.02 -11.70
CA ASN A 7 -7.47 -1.65 -11.57
C ASN A 7 -8.92 -1.56 -11.05
N ILE A 8 -9.75 -2.57 -11.32
CA ILE A 8 -11.15 -2.61 -10.84
C ILE A 8 -11.32 -3.49 -9.60
N ARG A 9 -10.33 -4.33 -9.27
CA ARG A 9 -10.41 -5.27 -8.15
C ARG A 9 -9.98 -4.63 -6.83
N MET A 10 -10.86 -4.71 -5.84
CA MET A 10 -10.58 -4.28 -4.45
C MET A 10 -9.94 -5.42 -3.64
N ASP A 11 -8.77 -5.90 -4.09
CA ASP A 11 -7.99 -6.89 -3.35
C ASP A 11 -7.30 -6.23 -2.13
N THR A 12 -7.13 -6.97 -1.03
CA THR A 12 -6.59 -6.44 0.24
C THR A 12 -5.21 -5.81 0.08
N MET A 13 -4.33 -6.46 -0.69
CA MET A 13 -2.99 -5.98 -1.00
C MET A 13 -2.62 -6.40 -2.44
N ALA A 14 -1.95 -5.51 -3.17
CA ALA A 14 -1.41 -5.84 -4.48
C ALA A 14 -0.10 -5.09 -4.74
N ASN A 15 0.84 -5.76 -5.41
CA ASN A 15 2.10 -5.17 -5.91
C ASN A 15 2.15 -5.27 -7.43
N VAL A 16 2.41 -4.14 -8.09
CA VAL A 16 2.42 -4.03 -9.54
C VAL A 16 3.69 -3.32 -10.01
N LEU A 17 4.52 -3.99 -10.80
CA LEU A 17 5.66 -3.35 -11.47
C LEU A 17 5.18 -2.30 -12.48
N TYR A 18 5.92 -1.20 -12.59
CA TYR A 18 5.66 -0.14 -13.56
C TYR A 18 5.90 -0.61 -14.99
N TYR A 19 7.06 -1.25 -15.25
CA TYR A 19 7.50 -1.61 -16.60
C TYR A 19 7.94 -3.07 -16.69
N PRO A 20 7.04 -4.04 -16.46
CA PRO A 20 7.40 -5.46 -16.56
C PRO A 20 7.84 -5.81 -17.98
N GLN A 21 8.90 -6.61 -18.13
CA GLN A 21 9.48 -6.96 -19.43
C GLN A 21 9.46 -8.47 -19.67
N LYS A 22 9.35 -8.86 -20.94
CA LYS A 22 9.51 -10.27 -21.33
C LYS A 22 10.96 -10.70 -21.07
N PRO A 23 11.19 -11.90 -20.50
CA PRO A 23 12.54 -12.42 -20.35
C PRO A 23 13.18 -12.61 -21.73
N LEU A 24 14.45 -12.20 -21.89
CA LEU A 24 15.19 -12.37 -23.15
C LEU A 24 15.41 -13.87 -23.47
N ALA A 25 15.84 -14.64 -22.47
CA ALA A 25 15.98 -16.09 -22.57
C ALA A 25 14.72 -16.79 -22.03
N THR A 26 14.02 -17.54 -22.90
CA THR A 26 12.73 -18.18 -22.56
C THR A 26 12.70 -19.66 -22.92
N THR A 27 12.04 -20.47 -22.09
CA THR A 27 11.73 -21.86 -22.46
C THR A 27 10.43 -21.91 -23.27
N ARG A 28 10.27 -22.93 -24.12
CA ARG A 28 9.03 -23.13 -24.89
C ARG A 28 7.79 -23.24 -23.99
N SER A 29 7.93 -23.83 -22.81
CA SER A 29 6.82 -23.97 -21.86
C SER A 29 6.24 -22.64 -21.37
N MET A 30 7.00 -21.54 -21.41
CA MET A 30 6.52 -20.21 -21.02
C MET A 30 5.42 -19.67 -21.94
N GLU A 31 5.32 -20.19 -23.17
CA GLU A 31 4.26 -19.86 -24.11
C GLU A 31 2.91 -20.41 -23.62
N PHE A 32 2.86 -21.69 -23.24
CA PHE A 32 1.66 -22.32 -22.71
C PHE A 32 1.21 -21.71 -21.37
N LEU A 33 2.16 -21.25 -20.55
CA LEU A 33 1.87 -20.57 -19.28
C LEU A 33 1.45 -19.10 -19.46
N LYS A 34 1.49 -18.56 -20.69
CA LYS A 34 1.25 -17.13 -20.98
C LYS A 34 2.13 -16.19 -20.14
N PHE A 35 3.33 -16.64 -19.76
CA PHE A 35 4.26 -15.84 -18.95
C PHE A 35 4.76 -14.59 -19.69
N ARG A 36 4.76 -14.63 -21.03
CA ARG A 36 5.09 -13.47 -21.87
C ARG A 36 4.04 -12.37 -21.80
N ASP A 37 2.80 -12.71 -21.49
CA ASP A 37 1.68 -11.75 -21.44
C ASP A 37 1.66 -11.00 -20.12
N LEU A 38 2.00 -11.70 -19.02
CA LEU A 38 2.10 -11.13 -17.67
C LEU A 38 3.46 -11.47 -17.04
N PRO A 39 4.55 -10.82 -17.47
CA PRO A 39 5.87 -11.08 -16.90
C PRO A 39 5.98 -10.55 -15.46
N ALA A 40 6.88 -11.17 -14.70
CA ALA A 40 7.09 -10.90 -13.27
C ALA A 40 8.39 -10.14 -12.96
N GLY A 41 9.15 -9.71 -13.95
CA GLY A 41 10.45 -9.05 -13.76
C GLY A 41 10.77 -8.03 -14.85
N GLN A 42 12.00 -7.54 -14.82
CA GLN A 42 12.58 -6.67 -15.85
C GLN A 42 13.97 -7.21 -16.20
N ASN A 43 14.40 -7.01 -17.44
CA ASN A 43 15.77 -7.30 -17.81
C ASN A 43 16.67 -6.19 -17.26
N ALA A 44 17.87 -6.56 -16.84
CA ALA A 44 18.87 -5.66 -16.28
C ALA A 44 20.24 -6.02 -16.87
N ILE A 45 21.10 -5.03 -17.03
CA ILE A 45 22.51 -5.21 -17.39
C ILE A 45 23.29 -5.53 -16.12
N VAL A 46 23.82 -6.74 -16.01
CA VAL A 46 24.53 -7.20 -14.82
C VAL A 46 26.02 -7.36 -15.12
N ALA A 47 26.86 -6.77 -14.26
CA ALA A 47 28.30 -7.00 -14.26
C ALA A 47 28.70 -7.88 -13.06
N ILE A 48 29.51 -8.91 -13.29
CA ILE A 48 30.05 -9.76 -12.23
C ILE A 48 31.47 -9.29 -11.94
N SER A 49 31.67 -8.60 -10.82
CA SER A 49 32.96 -8.06 -10.40
C SER A 49 32.96 -7.78 -8.90
N CYS A 50 34.13 -7.76 -8.27
CA CYS A 50 34.29 -7.25 -6.91
C CYS A 50 34.53 -5.74 -6.99
N TYR A 51 33.63 -4.93 -6.42
CA TYR A 51 33.72 -3.47 -6.48
C TYR A 51 33.32 -2.85 -5.15
N SER A 52 34.17 -1.98 -4.59
CA SER A 52 33.94 -1.24 -3.33
C SER A 52 33.61 -2.05 -2.06
N GLY A 53 33.49 -3.37 -2.14
CA GLY A 53 33.17 -4.26 -1.01
C GLY A 53 31.68 -4.37 -0.66
N TYR A 54 30.82 -3.48 -1.16
CA TYR A 54 29.38 -3.47 -0.88
C TYR A 54 28.54 -4.50 -1.66
N ASN A 55 29.20 -5.47 -2.31
CA ASN A 55 28.58 -6.62 -2.96
C ASN A 55 29.08 -7.97 -2.41
N GLN A 56 29.57 -7.97 -1.16
CA GLN A 56 29.92 -9.18 -0.41
C GLN A 56 28.68 -9.79 0.26
N GLU A 57 28.74 -11.08 0.62
CA GLU A 57 27.71 -11.76 1.44
C GLU A 57 26.26 -11.52 0.97
N ASP A 58 25.97 -11.92 -0.27
CA ASP A 58 24.63 -11.82 -0.90
C ASP A 58 24.08 -10.37 -1.02
N SER A 59 24.95 -9.36 -0.98
CA SER A 59 24.60 -7.99 -1.33
C SER A 59 24.88 -7.65 -2.79
N VAL A 60 24.09 -6.74 -3.36
CA VAL A 60 24.27 -6.22 -4.71
C VAL A 60 24.40 -4.70 -4.68
N ILE A 61 25.23 -4.20 -5.60
CA ILE A 61 25.33 -2.77 -5.90
C ILE A 61 24.36 -2.48 -7.04
N MET A 62 23.55 -1.43 -6.92
CA MET A 62 22.58 -1.04 -7.96
C MET A 62 22.84 0.40 -8.42
N ASN A 63 22.58 0.67 -9.70
CA ASN A 63 22.71 1.98 -10.30
C ASN A 63 21.54 2.89 -9.89
N GLN A 64 21.84 3.90 -9.07
CA GLN A 64 20.88 4.91 -8.62
C GLN A 64 20.24 5.63 -9.80
N SER A 65 21.00 5.94 -10.85
CA SER A 65 20.47 6.63 -12.04
C SER A 65 19.48 5.75 -12.81
N SER A 66 19.66 4.43 -12.82
CA SER A 66 18.66 3.49 -13.39
C SER A 66 17.40 3.42 -12.53
N ILE A 67 17.53 3.39 -11.19
CA ILE A 67 16.38 3.48 -10.26
C ILE A 67 15.61 4.79 -10.45
N ASP A 68 16.31 5.91 -10.62
CA ASP A 68 15.74 7.24 -10.82
C ASP A 68 14.94 7.33 -12.14
N ARG A 69 15.39 6.61 -13.18
CA ARG A 69 14.68 6.44 -14.45
C ARG A 69 13.50 5.47 -14.37
N GLY A 70 13.36 4.73 -13.28
CA GLY A 70 12.19 3.89 -13.00
C GLY A 70 12.46 2.38 -12.98
N LEU A 71 13.71 1.95 -12.93
CA LEU A 71 14.06 0.54 -12.75
C LEU A 71 13.40 -0.01 -11.47
N PHE A 72 12.73 -1.15 -11.59
CA PHE A 72 12.04 -1.90 -10.53
C PHE A 72 11.04 -1.12 -9.67
N ARG A 73 10.58 0.06 -10.12
CA ARG A 73 9.49 0.77 -9.42
C ARG A 73 8.21 -0.06 -9.43
N SER A 74 7.49 -0.02 -8.31
CA SER A 74 6.22 -0.71 -8.15
C SER A 74 5.15 0.16 -7.49
N LEU A 75 3.89 -0.12 -7.82
CA LEU A 75 2.72 0.39 -7.11
C LEU A 75 2.31 -0.64 -6.07
N PHE A 76 2.22 -0.20 -4.82
CA PHE A 76 1.62 -0.96 -3.74
C PHE A 76 0.22 -0.43 -3.46
N TYR A 77 -0.77 -1.33 -3.54
CA TYR A 77 -2.15 -1.05 -3.19
C TYR A 77 -2.48 -1.73 -1.87
N ARG A 78 -3.28 -1.06 -1.03
CA ARG A 78 -3.90 -1.66 0.16
C ARG A 78 -5.36 -1.22 0.26
N ALA A 79 -6.26 -2.19 0.41
CA ALA A 79 -7.66 -1.94 0.68
C ALA A 79 -7.97 -2.11 2.18
N TYR A 80 -8.66 -1.12 2.72
CA TYR A 80 -9.25 -1.12 4.05
C TYR A 80 -10.74 -1.37 3.92
N LEU A 81 -11.28 -2.21 4.78
CA LEU A 81 -12.68 -2.62 4.75
C LEU A 81 -13.30 -2.33 6.11
N ASP A 82 -14.49 -1.75 6.10
CA ASP A 82 -15.30 -1.58 7.29
C ASP A 82 -16.79 -1.77 6.94
N GLN A 83 -17.57 -2.16 7.93
CA GLN A 83 -19.00 -2.41 7.77
C GLN A 83 -19.76 -2.01 9.02
N GLU A 84 -20.95 -1.45 8.85
CA GLU A 84 -21.84 -1.23 9.99
C GLU A 84 -22.15 -2.56 10.68
N LYS A 85 -22.21 -2.54 12.02
CA LYS A 85 -22.58 -3.70 12.81
C LYS A 85 -23.87 -3.43 13.57
N ARG A 86 -24.69 -4.49 13.66
CA ARG A 86 -25.81 -4.55 14.59
C ARG A 86 -25.29 -5.11 15.92
N VAL A 87 -25.60 -4.43 17.02
CA VAL A 87 -25.36 -4.93 18.37
C VAL A 87 -26.74 -5.14 19.01
N GLY A 88 -27.13 -6.40 19.17
CA GLY A 88 -28.46 -6.76 19.68
C GLY A 88 -29.59 -6.52 18.65
N MET A 89 -30.67 -5.88 19.07
CA MET A 89 -31.91 -5.69 18.29
C MET A 89 -31.96 -4.38 17.48
N SER A 90 -30.98 -3.47 17.63
CA SER A 90 -30.93 -2.19 16.91
C SER A 90 -29.61 -2.04 16.14
N VAL A 91 -29.66 -1.32 15.02
CA VAL A 91 -28.46 -0.89 14.28
C VAL A 91 -27.74 0.14 15.15
N VAL A 92 -26.50 -0.17 15.53
CA VAL A 92 -25.75 0.63 16.49
C VAL A 92 -24.71 1.45 15.74
N GLU A 93 -23.87 0.86 14.90
CA GLU A 93 -22.77 1.63 14.30
C GLU A 93 -23.18 2.32 13.00
N ALA A 94 -22.75 3.57 12.81
CA ALA A 94 -23.01 4.36 11.62
C ALA A 94 -21.71 4.96 11.06
N PHE A 95 -21.65 5.05 9.73
CA PHE A 95 -20.65 5.89 9.06
C PHE A 95 -21.11 7.35 9.11
N GLU A 96 -20.32 8.17 9.79
CA GLU A 96 -20.49 9.61 9.89
C GLU A 96 -19.17 10.22 10.34
N LYS A 97 -19.01 11.54 10.14
CA LYS A 97 -17.84 12.27 10.61
C LYS A 97 -17.88 12.43 12.14
N PRO A 98 -16.97 11.80 12.90
CA PRO A 98 -16.96 11.92 14.36
C PRO A 98 -16.61 13.35 14.79
N VAL A 99 -17.33 13.90 15.77
CA VAL A 99 -17.11 15.26 16.28
C VAL A 99 -16.66 15.19 17.75
N ARG A 100 -15.67 16.01 18.11
CA ARG A 100 -15.12 16.06 19.49
C ARG A 100 -16.16 16.40 20.56
N SER A 101 -17.26 17.06 20.18
CA SER A 101 -18.30 17.49 21.12
C SER A 101 -19.23 16.36 21.56
N ASP A 102 -19.49 15.37 20.71
CA ASP A 102 -20.48 14.31 20.95
C ASP A 102 -19.87 12.90 21.03
N THR A 103 -18.60 12.76 20.62
CA THR A 103 -17.92 11.47 20.48
C THR A 103 -16.84 11.28 21.54
N LEU A 104 -16.94 10.19 22.29
CA LEU A 104 -16.00 9.76 23.32
C LEU A 104 -14.85 8.95 22.72
N LYS A 105 -13.66 9.03 23.34
CA LYS A 105 -12.46 8.23 23.00
C LYS A 105 -12.02 8.37 21.54
N MET A 106 -12.07 9.59 21.01
CA MET A 106 -11.49 9.86 19.69
C MET A 106 -10.01 9.49 19.65
N LYS A 107 -9.58 8.94 18.51
CA LYS A 107 -8.19 8.56 18.26
C LYS A 107 -7.32 9.81 18.07
N GLY A 108 -6.00 9.62 18.17
CA GLY A 108 -5.01 10.69 17.98
C GLY A 108 -4.84 11.17 16.53
N GLY A 109 -5.55 10.56 15.59
CA GLY A 109 -5.50 10.86 14.16
C GLY A 109 -6.23 12.13 13.74
N THR A 110 -6.04 12.52 12.49
CA THR A 110 -6.72 13.67 11.86
C THR A 110 -8.04 13.22 11.23
N TYR A 111 -9.14 13.94 11.53
CA TYR A 111 -10.48 13.70 10.97
C TYR A 111 -10.87 14.74 9.90
N ASP A 112 -10.03 15.75 9.69
CA ASP A 112 -10.31 16.88 8.78
C ASP A 112 -10.45 16.45 7.31
N LYS A 113 -9.82 15.32 6.96
CA LYS A 113 -9.83 14.75 5.60
C LYS A 113 -11.08 13.92 5.30
N LEU A 114 -11.94 13.69 6.29
CA LEU A 114 -13.21 13.00 6.10
C LEU A 114 -14.26 13.97 5.57
N ASP A 115 -15.05 13.50 4.62
CA ASP A 115 -16.25 14.18 4.16
C ASP A 115 -17.37 14.02 5.21
N ASP A 116 -18.52 14.67 4.99
CA ASP A 116 -19.62 14.71 5.96
C ASP A 116 -20.23 13.32 6.22
N ASP A 117 -20.10 12.39 5.27
CA ASP A 117 -20.49 10.98 5.40
C ASP A 117 -19.49 10.15 6.21
N GLY A 118 -18.40 10.75 6.68
CA GLY A 118 -17.34 10.08 7.42
C GLY A 118 -16.40 9.28 6.53
N ILE A 119 -16.43 9.41 5.21
CA ILE A 119 -15.57 8.65 4.31
C ILE A 119 -14.61 9.61 3.60
N ILE A 120 -13.38 9.16 3.35
CA ILE A 120 -12.41 9.95 2.63
C ILE A 120 -12.65 9.89 1.11
N SER A 121 -12.53 11.04 0.43
CA SER A 121 -12.63 11.10 -1.04
C SER A 121 -11.39 10.55 -1.78
N PRO A 122 -11.56 9.91 -2.96
CA PRO A 122 -10.46 9.55 -3.84
C PRO A 122 -9.59 10.75 -4.24
N GLY A 123 -8.28 10.54 -4.36
CA GLY A 123 -7.29 11.59 -4.65
C GLY A 123 -6.71 12.28 -3.42
N ALA A 124 -7.32 12.14 -2.24
CA ALA A 124 -6.78 12.69 -1.00
C ALA A 124 -5.45 12.01 -0.61
N ARG A 125 -4.48 12.81 -0.14
CA ARG A 125 -3.21 12.31 0.40
C ARG A 125 -3.36 11.97 1.88
N VAL A 126 -2.99 10.75 2.23
CA VAL A 126 -3.10 10.20 3.60
C VAL A 126 -1.75 9.71 4.11
N SER A 127 -1.54 9.80 5.41
CA SER A 127 -0.31 9.37 6.08
C SER A 127 -0.57 8.95 7.52
N GLY A 128 0.12 7.89 7.94
CA GLY A 128 0.24 7.49 9.34
C GLY A 128 -1.11 7.23 10.01
N GLU A 129 -1.48 8.10 10.96
CA GLU A 129 -2.65 7.98 11.82
C GLU A 129 -3.90 8.67 11.24
N ASP A 130 -3.85 9.18 9.99
CA ASP A 130 -5.00 9.80 9.35
C ASP A 130 -6.20 8.85 9.31
N ILE A 131 -7.37 9.37 9.68
CA ILE A 131 -8.62 8.60 9.66
C ILE A 131 -9.15 8.55 8.23
N ILE A 132 -9.39 7.34 7.74
CA ILE A 132 -9.89 7.10 6.37
C ILE A 132 -11.36 6.68 6.34
N ILE A 133 -11.86 6.12 7.44
CA ILE A 133 -13.26 5.76 7.62
C ILE A 133 -13.67 6.18 9.03
N GLY A 134 -14.41 7.27 9.12
CA GLY A 134 -15.13 7.74 10.30
C GLY A 134 -16.32 6.84 10.60
N LYS A 135 -16.39 6.37 11.84
CA LYS A 135 -17.42 5.45 12.29
C LYS A 135 -17.67 5.64 13.77
N THR A 136 -18.92 5.68 14.16
CA THR A 136 -19.34 5.90 15.54
C THR A 136 -20.24 4.76 16.01
N ALA A 137 -20.24 4.52 17.31
CA ALA A 137 -21.14 3.58 17.98
C ALA A 137 -21.87 4.31 19.13
N PRO A 138 -23.20 4.33 19.19
CA PRO A 138 -23.95 4.93 20.29
C PRO A 138 -23.66 4.19 21.59
N ILE A 139 -23.52 4.97 22.66
CA ILE A 139 -23.27 4.48 24.00
C ILE A 139 -24.61 4.42 24.74
N PRO A 140 -25.00 3.28 25.34
CA PRO A 140 -26.22 3.20 26.14
C PRO A 140 -26.23 4.27 27.25
N PRO A 141 -27.39 4.88 27.56
CA PRO A 141 -27.48 5.90 28.62
C PRO A 141 -27.00 5.37 29.97
N ASP A 142 -27.23 4.09 30.26
CA ASP A 142 -26.89 3.43 31.54
C ASP A 142 -25.45 2.91 31.61
N ALA A 143 -24.65 3.08 30.57
CA ALA A 143 -23.26 2.63 30.55
C ALA A 143 -22.35 3.61 31.31
N GLU A 144 -21.86 3.20 32.49
CA GLU A 144 -20.84 3.92 33.25
C GLU A 144 -19.44 3.73 32.62
N GLU A 145 -18.94 4.74 31.91
CA GLU A 145 -17.57 4.77 31.40
C GLU A 145 -16.60 5.49 32.35
N LEU A 146 -16.39 4.91 33.54
CA LEU A 146 -15.28 5.24 34.48
C LEU A 146 -15.03 6.74 34.71
N GLY A 147 -16.07 7.58 34.67
CA GLY A 147 -15.99 9.03 34.92
C GLY A 147 -15.44 9.90 33.77
N GLN A 148 -15.12 9.35 32.59
CA GLN A 148 -14.67 10.14 31.43
C GLN A 148 -15.81 10.68 30.55
N ARG A 149 -17.04 10.26 30.84
CA ARG A 149 -18.23 10.60 30.05
C ARG A 149 -18.88 11.89 30.57
N THR A 150 -19.10 12.85 29.67
CA THR A 150 -20.00 13.99 29.91
C THR A 150 -21.40 13.66 29.38
N LYS A 151 -22.45 14.39 29.80
CA LYS A 151 -23.80 14.23 29.25
C LYS A 151 -23.88 14.47 27.72
N MET A 152 -22.90 15.18 27.16
CA MET A 152 -22.80 15.48 25.72
C MET A 152 -22.28 14.29 24.92
N HIS A 153 -21.53 13.37 25.54
CA HIS A 153 -20.96 12.21 24.86
C HIS A 153 -22.01 11.10 24.71
N VAL A 154 -22.61 11.04 23.52
CA VAL A 154 -23.64 10.06 23.15
C VAL A 154 -23.04 8.91 22.35
N LYS A 155 -21.89 9.13 21.70
CA LYS A 155 -21.26 8.19 20.77
C LYS A 155 -19.83 7.86 21.19
N ARG A 156 -19.33 6.71 20.76
CA ARG A 156 -17.94 6.26 20.88
C ARG A 156 -17.32 6.18 19.50
N ASP A 157 -16.08 6.61 19.38
CA ASP A 157 -15.32 6.48 18.14
C ASP A 157 -14.88 5.02 17.92
N VAL A 158 -15.26 4.46 16.77
CA VAL A 158 -14.85 3.14 16.27
C VAL A 158 -14.30 3.24 14.84
N SER A 159 -13.82 4.42 14.45
CA SER A 159 -13.23 4.72 13.15
C SER A 159 -12.03 3.84 12.79
N THR A 160 -11.72 3.75 11.50
CA THR A 160 -10.56 3.03 11.00
C THR A 160 -9.49 4.02 10.51
N PRO A 161 -8.31 4.08 11.19
CA PRO A 161 -7.16 4.84 10.72
C PRO A 161 -6.39 4.09 9.61
N LEU A 162 -5.56 4.84 8.89
CA LEU A 162 -4.46 4.25 8.13
C LEU A 162 -3.45 3.57 9.09
N ARG A 163 -2.60 2.67 8.58
CA ARG A 163 -1.51 2.13 9.39
C ARG A 163 -0.43 3.20 9.57
N SER A 164 0.10 3.32 10.78
CA SER A 164 1.09 4.34 11.15
C SER A 164 2.35 4.36 10.28
N THR A 165 2.77 3.21 9.76
CA THR A 165 3.95 3.07 8.88
C THR A 165 3.64 3.25 7.40
N GLU A 166 2.41 3.60 7.06
CA GLU A 166 1.96 3.71 5.68
C GLU A 166 1.54 5.13 5.32
N ASN A 167 1.70 5.44 4.04
CA ASN A 167 1.29 6.68 3.44
C ASN A 167 0.93 6.43 1.98
N GLY A 168 0.16 7.33 1.40
CA GLY A 168 -0.25 7.19 0.02
C GLY A 168 -1.35 8.16 -0.38
N ILE A 169 -1.99 7.82 -1.49
CA ILE A 169 -3.12 8.53 -2.05
C ILE A 169 -4.30 7.57 -2.04
N VAL A 170 -5.49 8.05 -1.69
CA VAL A 170 -6.73 7.28 -1.85
C VAL A 170 -6.96 7.08 -3.34
N ASP A 171 -6.99 5.83 -3.76
CA ASP A 171 -7.11 5.45 -5.16
C ASP A 171 -8.57 5.30 -5.57
N GLN A 172 -9.34 4.53 -4.80
CA GLN A 172 -10.75 4.26 -5.06
C GLN A 172 -11.49 4.01 -3.76
N VAL A 173 -12.75 4.43 -3.71
CA VAL A 173 -13.65 4.21 -2.59
C VAL A 173 -14.89 3.53 -3.14
N LEU A 174 -15.30 2.43 -2.51
CA LEU A 174 -16.48 1.67 -2.90
C LEU A 174 -17.41 1.58 -1.71
N LEU A 175 -18.64 2.06 -1.89
CA LEU A 175 -19.74 1.89 -0.97
C LEU A 175 -20.70 0.85 -1.55
N THR A 176 -21.08 -0.13 -0.76
CA THR A 176 -22.08 -1.13 -1.12
C THR A 176 -22.84 -1.55 0.14
N THR A 177 -23.89 -2.35 -0.03
CA THR A 177 -24.54 -3.06 1.07
C THR A 177 -24.04 -4.50 1.12
N ASN A 178 -23.91 -5.05 2.32
CA ASN A 178 -23.67 -6.48 2.51
C ASN A 178 -24.96 -7.29 2.32
N THR A 179 -24.89 -8.62 2.47
CA THR A 179 -26.05 -9.52 2.36
C THR A 179 -27.12 -9.29 3.42
N GLU A 180 -26.79 -8.60 4.52
CA GLU A 180 -27.69 -8.24 5.62
C GLU A 180 -28.33 -6.85 5.45
N GLY A 181 -28.04 -6.17 4.33
CA GLY A 181 -28.51 -4.82 4.03
C GLY A 181 -27.80 -3.71 4.81
N LEU A 182 -26.69 -4.00 5.48
CA LEU A 182 -25.87 -3.03 6.20
C LEU A 182 -24.87 -2.35 5.26
N LYS A 183 -24.56 -1.07 5.50
CA LYS A 183 -23.57 -0.37 4.69
C LYS A 183 -22.20 -0.98 4.90
N PHE A 184 -21.45 -1.05 3.81
CA PHE A 184 -20.14 -1.65 3.74
C PHE A 184 -19.26 -0.77 2.84
N VAL A 185 -18.07 -0.43 3.34
CA VAL A 185 -17.16 0.49 2.67
C VAL A 185 -15.82 -0.21 2.44
N LYS A 186 -15.27 -0.05 1.23
CA LYS A 186 -13.88 -0.36 0.92
C LYS A 186 -13.16 0.90 0.48
N VAL A 187 -12.06 1.24 1.16
CA VAL A 187 -11.17 2.33 0.77
C VAL A 187 -9.86 1.72 0.30
N ARG A 188 -9.52 1.88 -0.98
CA ARG A 188 -8.22 1.47 -1.53
C ARG A 188 -7.28 2.64 -1.56
N THR A 189 -6.08 2.44 -1.02
CA THR A 189 -4.97 3.38 -1.06
C THR A 189 -3.89 2.85 -2.00
N ARG A 190 -3.14 3.76 -2.60
CA ARG A 190 -1.97 3.42 -3.43
C ARG A 190 -0.75 4.23 -3.00
N THR A 191 0.41 3.61 -3.11
CA THR A 191 1.70 4.23 -2.87
C THR A 191 2.73 3.70 -3.85
N THR A 192 3.66 4.55 -4.27
CA THR A 192 4.76 4.15 -5.13
C THR A 192 5.92 3.68 -4.26
N LYS A 193 6.42 2.48 -4.55
CA LYS A 193 7.62 1.93 -3.93
C LYS A 193 8.76 2.00 -4.95
N VAL A 194 9.79 2.76 -4.57
CA VAL A 194 11.04 2.88 -5.31
C VAL A 194 12.05 1.94 -4.63
N PRO A 195 12.83 1.14 -5.39
CA PRO A 195 13.89 0.33 -4.83
C PRO A 195 14.81 1.13 -3.91
N GLN A 196 15.12 0.56 -2.75
CA GLN A 196 15.98 1.15 -1.74
C GLN A 196 16.92 0.11 -1.13
N ILE A 197 17.94 0.58 -0.41
CA ILE A 197 18.87 -0.27 0.34
C ILE A 197 18.08 -1.21 1.26
N GLY A 198 18.44 -2.50 1.25
CA GLY A 198 17.74 -3.56 1.98
C GLY A 198 16.60 -4.24 1.22
N ASP A 199 16.13 -3.69 0.09
CA ASP A 199 15.16 -4.38 -0.76
C ASP A 199 15.77 -5.63 -1.39
N LYS A 200 14.96 -6.67 -1.52
CA LYS A 200 15.38 -7.99 -1.97
C LYS A 200 15.13 -8.18 -3.46
N PHE A 201 16.15 -8.64 -4.17
CA PHE A 201 16.12 -9.02 -5.57
C PHE A 201 16.57 -10.46 -5.73
N ALA A 202 16.13 -11.10 -6.81
CA ALA A 202 16.55 -12.45 -7.13
C ALA A 202 16.66 -12.67 -8.63
N SER A 203 17.66 -13.43 -9.05
CA SER A 203 17.72 -13.98 -10.40
C SER A 203 16.79 -15.19 -10.53
N ARG A 204 16.57 -15.66 -11.76
CA ARG A 204 15.74 -16.86 -12.01
C ARG A 204 16.41 -18.16 -11.58
N HIS A 205 17.66 -18.11 -11.11
CA HIS A 205 18.45 -19.28 -10.69
C HIS A 205 18.59 -19.40 -9.17
N GLY A 206 17.72 -18.72 -8.41
CA GLY A 206 17.68 -18.86 -6.95
C GLY A 206 18.73 -18.05 -6.19
N GLN A 207 19.53 -17.23 -6.89
CA GLN A 207 20.44 -16.27 -6.27
C GLN A 207 19.60 -15.09 -5.77
N LYS A 208 19.48 -14.96 -4.45
CA LYS A 208 18.78 -13.86 -3.79
C LYS A 208 19.82 -12.92 -3.21
N GLY A 209 19.55 -11.63 -3.26
CA GLY A 209 20.39 -10.65 -2.59
C GLY A 209 19.63 -9.40 -2.22
N THR A 210 20.24 -8.59 -1.38
CA THR A 210 19.72 -7.27 -0.97
C THR A 210 20.54 -6.16 -1.59
N ILE A 211 19.92 -5.03 -1.91
CA ILE A 211 20.69 -3.83 -2.28
C ILE A 211 21.54 -3.43 -1.07
N GLY A 212 22.86 -3.51 -1.20
CA GLY A 212 23.83 -3.10 -0.17
C GLY A 212 24.12 -1.60 -0.23
N ILE A 213 24.26 -1.07 -1.44
CA ILE A 213 24.44 0.37 -1.71
C ILE A 213 23.95 0.70 -3.11
N THR A 214 23.65 1.98 -3.36
CA THR A 214 23.40 2.51 -4.69
C THR A 214 24.44 3.55 -5.06
N TYR A 215 24.89 3.53 -6.32
CA TYR A 215 25.83 4.51 -6.87
C TYR A 215 25.22 5.22 -8.06
N ARG A 216 25.54 6.50 -8.25
CA ARG A 216 25.11 7.24 -9.44
C ARG A 216 25.94 6.82 -10.65
N GLN A 217 25.45 7.14 -11.85
CA GLN A 217 26.08 6.73 -13.11
C GLN A 217 27.57 7.11 -13.19
N GLU A 218 27.97 8.25 -12.64
CA GLU A 218 29.36 8.73 -12.60
C GLU A 218 30.30 7.88 -11.74
N ASP A 219 29.78 7.18 -10.74
CA ASP A 219 30.56 6.38 -9.78
C ASP A 219 30.58 4.88 -10.15
N MET A 220 29.82 4.50 -11.18
CA MET A 220 29.70 3.13 -11.66
C MET A 220 30.79 2.80 -12.70
N PRO A 221 31.32 1.56 -12.72
CA PRO A 221 32.25 1.13 -13.75
C PRO A 221 31.58 1.15 -15.13
N PHE A 222 32.33 1.51 -16.17
CA PHE A 222 31.84 1.59 -17.55
C PHE A 222 32.82 0.95 -18.54
N THR A 223 32.29 0.46 -19.66
CA THR A 223 33.11 -0.09 -20.76
C THR A 223 33.70 1.02 -21.64
N SER A 224 34.62 0.69 -22.55
CA SER A 224 35.14 1.64 -23.55
C SER A 224 34.04 2.31 -24.38
N ASP A 225 32.92 1.61 -24.57
CA ASP A 225 31.77 2.07 -25.35
C ASP A 225 30.77 2.86 -24.48
N GLY A 226 31.06 3.06 -23.20
CA GLY A 226 30.23 3.82 -22.26
C GLY A 226 29.05 3.05 -21.67
N LEU A 227 29.05 1.71 -21.77
CA LEU A 227 28.01 0.88 -21.17
C LEU A 227 28.23 0.76 -19.66
N VAL A 228 27.19 1.09 -18.89
CA VAL A 228 27.17 1.08 -17.42
C VAL A 228 26.17 0.02 -16.97
N PRO A 229 26.50 -0.86 -16.00
CA PRO A 229 25.55 -1.83 -15.46
C PRO A 229 24.44 -1.15 -14.64
N ASP A 230 23.31 -1.85 -14.54
CA ASP A 230 22.11 -1.45 -13.80
C ASP A 230 22.18 -1.77 -12.30
#